data_AF-A0A355V405-F1
#
_entry.id   AF-A0A355V405-F1
#
_cell.length_a   1.000
_cell.length_b   1.000
_cell.length_c   1.000
_cell.angle_alpha   90.00
_cell.angle_beta   90.00
_cell.angle_gamma   90.00
#
_symmetry.space_group_name_H-M   'P 1'
#
loop_
_entity.id
_entity.type
_entity.pdbx_description
1 polymer ?
#
loop_
_entity_poly.entity_id
_entity_poly.type
_entity_poly.pdbx_seq_one_letter_code
_entity_poly.pdbx_strand_id
1 'polypeptide(L)'
;MKLFICKRSLIVIFAAVIAVGAIFGIVAGAVTAYSHSDGKTIVIDAGHGGVDAGVKGKVTSTKESEINLYISKYLRGYFADAGFNVVMTRTTQGGLYGLSTKGFKMRDM
;
A
#
# COMPACT_ATOMS: atom_id res chain seq x y z
N MET A 1 44.36 42.64 -7.07
CA MET A 1 44.08 41.36 -7.78
C MET A 1 43.45 40.26 -6.91
N LYS A 2 43.79 40.11 -5.62
CA LYS A 2 43.27 39.04 -4.74
C LYS A 2 41.75 39.10 -4.44
N LEU A 3 41.17 40.31 -4.37
CA LEU A 3 39.73 40.49 -4.05
C LEU A 3 38.79 40.00 -5.17
N PHE A 4 39.21 40.08 -6.44
CA PHE A 4 38.42 39.62 -7.59
C PHE A 4 38.44 38.09 -7.73
N ILE A 5 39.56 37.46 -7.38
CA ILE A 5 39.70 36.00 -7.37
C ILE A 5 38.82 35.39 -6.26
N CYS A 6 38.82 35.98 -5.06
CA CYS A 6 38.00 35.50 -3.94
C CYS A 6 36.49 35.62 -4.22
N LYS A 7 36.02 36.71 -4.84
CA LYS A 7 34.61 36.91 -5.22
C LYS A 7 34.15 35.93 -6.32
N ARG A 8 35.00 35.62 -7.30
CA ARG A 8 34.70 34.61 -8.33
C ARG A 8 34.68 33.19 -7.75
N SER A 9 35.62 32.85 -6.87
CA SER A 9 35.64 31.57 -6.18
C SER A 9 34.39 31.36 -5.31
N LEU A 10 33.87 32.41 -4.65
CA LEU A 10 32.61 32.32 -3.88
C LEU A 10 31.40 32.01 -4.77
N ILE A 11 31.32 32.61 -5.96
CA ILE A 11 30.24 32.32 -6.92
C ILE A 11 30.31 30.86 -7.40
N VAL A 12 31.51 30.36 -7.67
CA VAL A 12 31.73 28.96 -8.09
C VAL A 12 31.33 27.99 -6.98
N ILE A 13 31.71 28.27 -5.73
CA ILE A 13 31.32 27.45 -4.57
C ILE A 13 29.80 27.45 -4.39
N PHE A 14 29.15 28.60 -4.48
CA PHE A 14 27.70 28.71 -4.37
C PHE A 14 26.96 27.94 -5.48
N ALA A 15 27.42 28.05 -6.73
CA ALA A 15 26.89 27.28 -7.85
C ALA A 15 27.09 25.77 -7.66
N ALA A 16 28.24 25.34 -7.12
CA ALA A 16 28.51 23.93 -6.82
C ALA A 16 27.58 23.40 -5.72
N VAL A 17 27.31 24.17 -4.66
CA VAL A 17 26.36 23.79 -3.59
C VAL A 17 24.95 23.63 -4.15
N ILE A 18 24.50 24.55 -5.01
CA ILE A 18 23.19 24.43 -5.67
C ILE A 18 23.14 23.19 -6.56
N ALA A 19 24.18 22.94 -7.35
CA ALA A 19 24.23 21.76 -8.22
C ALA A 19 24.20 20.45 -7.41
N VAL A 20 24.96 20.37 -6.32
CA VAL A 20 24.94 19.20 -5.42
C VAL A 20 23.58 19.03 -4.76
N GLY A 21 22.96 20.12 -4.29
CA GLY A 21 21.60 20.09 -3.72
C GLY A 21 20.55 19.63 -4.73
N ALA A 22 20.63 20.10 -5.97
CA ALA A 22 19.76 19.68 -7.06
C ALA A 22 19.96 18.20 -7.41
N ILE A 23 21.20 17.73 -7.54
CA ILE A 23 21.53 16.32 -7.78
C ILE A 23 21.00 15.44 -6.64
N PHE A 24 21.20 15.85 -5.39
CA PHE A 24 20.70 15.12 -4.24
C PHE A 24 19.17 15.02 -4.25
N GLY A 25 18.47 16.12 -4.53
CA GLY A 25 17.01 16.14 -4.65
C GLY A 25 16.49 15.23 -5.75
N ILE A 26 17.15 15.22 -6.92
CA ILE A 26 16.80 14.36 -8.06
C ILE A 26 17.02 12.89 -7.70
N VAL A 27 18.16 12.53 -7.11
CA VAL A 27 18.48 11.14 -6.74
C VAL A 27 17.54 10.65 -5.65
N ALA A 28 17.27 11.45 -4.62
CA ALA A 28 16.32 11.09 -3.57
C ALA A 28 14.90 10.85 -4.14
N GLY A 29 14.43 11.72 -5.05
CA GLY A 29 13.16 11.53 -5.74
C GLY A 29 13.12 10.32 -6.68
N ALA A 30 14.22 10.00 -7.33
CA ALA A 30 14.32 8.81 -8.18
C ALA A 30 14.30 7.50 -7.37
N VAL A 31 14.97 7.47 -6.21
CA VAL A 31 14.97 6.31 -5.32
C VAL A 31 13.57 6.04 -4.75
N THR A 32 12.84 7.08 -4.32
CA THR A 32 11.47 6.90 -3.84
C THR A 32 10.52 6.42 -4.95
N ALA A 33 10.74 6.87 -6.19
CA ALA A 33 9.99 6.40 -7.35
C ALA A 33 10.33 4.95 -7.74
N TYR A 34 11.60 4.55 -7.65
CA TYR A 34 12.06 3.19 -8.00
C TYR A 34 11.63 2.13 -6.98
N SER A 35 11.25 2.53 -5.76
CA SER A 35 10.61 1.64 -4.78
C SER A 35 9.22 1.13 -5.22
N HIS A 36 8.68 1.58 -6.36
CA HIS A 36 7.53 0.92 -6.96
C HIS A 36 7.91 -0.49 -7.39
N SER A 37 7.29 -1.48 -6.76
CA SER A 37 7.49 -2.91 -7.01
C SER A 37 7.52 -3.23 -8.51
N ASP A 38 8.25 -4.29 -8.89
CA ASP A 38 8.48 -4.74 -10.27
C ASP A 38 7.21 -5.17 -11.06
N GLY A 39 6.08 -4.46 -10.95
CA GLY A 39 4.80 -4.85 -11.52
C GLY A 39 4.14 -6.03 -10.81
N LYS A 40 4.61 -6.42 -9.62
CA LYS A 40 4.06 -7.56 -8.89
C LYS A 40 2.69 -7.17 -8.31
N THR A 41 1.70 -8.04 -8.54
CA THR A 41 0.36 -7.88 -8.00
C THR A 41 0.16 -8.79 -6.79
N ILE A 42 -0.31 -8.22 -5.69
CA ILE A 42 -0.73 -8.96 -4.51
C ILE A 42 -2.26 -9.02 -4.51
N VAL A 43 -2.79 -10.24 -4.48
CA VAL A 43 -4.23 -10.48 -4.31
C VAL A 43 -4.49 -10.81 -2.85
N ILE A 44 -5.31 -10.01 -2.18
CA ILE A 44 -5.72 -10.21 -0.79
C ILE A 44 -7.13 -10.77 -0.78
N ASP A 45 -7.30 -11.97 -0.26
CA ASP A 45 -8.61 -12.57 -0.06
C ASP A 45 -9.18 -12.20 1.32
N ALA A 46 -10.23 -11.37 1.32
CA ALA A 46 -10.97 -11.08 2.54
C ALA A 46 -12.03 -12.17 2.75
N GLY A 47 -11.67 -13.26 3.42
CA GLY A 47 -12.53 -14.42 3.59
C GLY A 47 -13.94 -14.10 4.14
N HIS A 48 -14.91 -14.95 3.76
CA HIS A 48 -16.34 -14.84 4.09
C HIS A 48 -16.99 -13.52 3.61
N GLY A 49 -18.16 -13.18 4.16
CA GLY A 49 -18.88 -11.94 3.85
C GLY A 49 -20.38 -12.16 3.63
N GLY A 50 -21.15 -11.09 3.83
CA GLY A 50 -22.59 -11.06 3.65
C GLY A 50 -23.28 -12.04 4.58
N VAL A 51 -23.94 -13.02 3.97
CA VAL A 51 -24.68 -14.08 4.68
C VAL A 51 -23.77 -15.07 5.40
N ASP A 52 -22.53 -15.25 4.93
CA ASP A 52 -21.54 -16.06 5.63
C ASP A 52 -20.76 -15.17 6.59
N ALA A 53 -21.10 -15.27 7.87
CA ALA A 53 -20.39 -14.54 8.91
C ALA A 53 -18.99 -15.12 9.21
N GLY A 54 -18.70 -16.33 8.75
CA GLY A 54 -17.65 -17.17 9.32
C GLY A 54 -18.00 -17.60 10.75
N VAL A 55 -16.98 -17.77 11.58
CA VAL A 55 -17.15 -18.00 13.01
C VAL A 55 -17.64 -16.72 13.70
N LYS A 56 -18.47 -16.88 14.74
CA LYS A 56 -18.85 -15.78 15.64
C LYS A 56 -18.17 -15.94 16.99
N GLY A 57 -17.65 -14.84 17.52
CA GLY A 57 -17.11 -14.80 18.88
C GLY A 57 -18.16 -15.20 19.91
N LYS A 58 -17.81 -16.07 20.85
CA LYS A 58 -18.76 -16.62 21.84
C LYS A 58 -19.37 -15.55 22.77
N VAL A 59 -18.59 -14.51 23.08
CA VAL A 59 -19.00 -13.44 24.02
C VAL A 59 -19.47 -12.20 23.27
N THR A 60 -18.67 -11.73 22.30
CA THR A 60 -18.93 -10.47 21.58
C THR A 60 -19.88 -10.61 20.41
N SER A 61 -20.14 -11.85 19.95
CA SER A 61 -20.84 -12.13 18.68
C SER A 61 -20.19 -11.50 17.44
N THR A 62 -18.95 -11.00 17.55
CA THR A 62 -18.20 -10.42 16.44
C THR A 62 -18.03 -11.48 15.35
N LYS A 63 -18.24 -11.07 14.10
CA LYS A 63 -18.13 -11.95 12.94
C LYS A 63 -16.70 -11.97 12.44
N GLU A 64 -16.20 -13.16 12.15
CA GLU A 64 -14.90 -13.36 11.51
C GLU A 64 -14.80 -12.56 10.20
N SER A 65 -15.84 -12.57 9.37
CA SER A 65 -15.92 -11.81 8.12
C SER A 65 -15.67 -10.29 8.27
N GLU A 66 -16.06 -9.69 9.41
CA GLU A 66 -15.85 -8.27 9.69
C GLU A 66 -14.38 -8.01 10.06
N ILE A 67 -13.79 -8.89 10.87
CA ILE A 67 -12.37 -8.84 11.25
C ILE A 67 -11.48 -9.05 10.02
N ASN A 68 -11.79 -10.05 9.19
CA ASN A 68 -11.04 -10.34 7.97
C ASN A 68 -11.04 -9.15 7.01
N LEU A 69 -12.20 -8.51 6.80
CA LEU A 69 -12.30 -7.32 5.95
C LEU A 69 -11.47 -6.16 6.50
N TYR A 70 -11.54 -5.94 7.82
CA TYR A 70 -10.77 -4.89 8.47
C TYR A 70 -9.27 -5.11 8.26
N ILE A 71 -8.74 -6.27 8.64
CA ILE A 71 -7.30 -6.59 8.50
C ILE A 71 -6.87 -6.50 7.03
N SER A 72 -7.68 -7.02 6.10
CA SER A 72 -7.37 -6.98 4.66
C SER A 72 -7.22 -5.55 4.13
N LYS A 73 -8.03 -4.59 4.61
CA LYS A 73 -7.91 -3.18 4.24
C LYS A 73 -6.62 -2.54 4.76
N TYR A 74 -6.20 -2.89 5.98
CA TYR A 74 -4.92 -2.44 6.52
C TYR A 74 -3.76 -3.00 5.71
N LEU A 75 -3.76 -4.31 5.45
CA LEU A 75 -2.73 -4.96 4.62
C LEU A 75 -2.66 -4.35 3.21
N ARG A 76 -3.82 -4.06 2.59
CA ARG A 76 -3.86 -3.36 1.31
C ARG A 76 -3.14 -2.01 1.37
N GLY A 77 -3.35 -1.22 2.43
CA GLY A 77 -2.62 0.04 2.65
C GLY A 77 -1.11 -0.18 2.70
N TYR A 78 -0.65 -1.08 3.58
CA TYR A 78 0.79 -1.36 3.73
C TYR A 78 1.47 -1.81 2.42
N PHE A 79 0.83 -2.70 1.67
CA PHE A 79 1.40 -3.14 0.39
C PHE A 79 1.32 -2.07 -0.70
N ALA A 80 0.26 -1.26 -0.74
CA ALA A 80 0.18 -0.13 -1.68
C ALA A 80 1.26 0.92 -1.38
N ASP A 81 1.48 1.24 -0.10
CA ASP A 81 2.53 2.18 0.33
C ASP A 81 3.94 1.65 0.03
N ALA A 82 4.11 0.33 0.03
CA ALA A 82 5.33 -0.36 -0.41
C ALA A 82 5.44 -0.49 -1.95
N GLY A 83 4.54 0.13 -2.71
CA GLY A 83 4.62 0.20 -4.17
C GLY A 83 4.07 -1.02 -4.92
N PHE A 84 3.31 -1.90 -4.26
CA PHE A 84 2.65 -3.04 -4.92
C PHE A 84 1.31 -2.64 -5.56
N ASN A 85 0.99 -3.28 -6.69
CA ASN A 85 -0.40 -3.31 -7.15
C ASN A 85 -1.18 -4.27 -6.25
N VAL A 86 -2.26 -3.82 -5.61
CA VAL A 86 -3.02 -4.63 -4.66
C VAL A 86 -4.48 -4.71 -5.06
N VAL A 87 -4.96 -5.94 -5.23
CA VAL A 87 -6.37 -6.24 -5.53
C VAL A 87 -6.95 -7.02 -4.36
N MET A 88 -8.17 -6.67 -3.95
CA MET A 88 -8.91 -7.40 -2.93
C MET A 88 -10.06 -8.18 -3.57
N THR A 89 -10.32 -9.41 -3.12
CA THR A 89 -11.45 -10.24 -3.61
C THR A 89 -12.81 -9.59 -3.29
N ARG A 90 -12.89 -8.85 -2.18
CA ARG A 90 -14.01 -7.95 -1.84
C ARG A 90 -13.54 -6.74 -1.04
N THR A 91 -14.28 -5.63 -1.14
CA THR A 91 -13.97 -4.36 -0.43
C THR A 91 -15.10 -3.90 0.51
N THR A 92 -16.24 -4.59 0.46
CA THR A 92 -17.45 -4.30 1.23
C THR A 92 -17.78 -5.46 2.17
N GLN A 93 -18.84 -5.29 2.98
CA GLN A 93 -19.34 -6.33 3.87
C GLN A 93 -19.98 -7.51 3.13
N GLY A 94 -20.29 -7.38 1.82
CA GLY A 94 -20.85 -8.47 1.03
C GLY A 94 -19.83 -9.58 0.79
N GLY A 95 -20.31 -10.82 0.68
CA GLY A 95 -19.49 -11.95 0.20
C GLY A 95 -19.56 -12.05 -1.33
N LEU A 96 -18.77 -12.95 -1.92
CA LEU A 96 -18.79 -13.24 -3.36
C LEU A 96 -19.91 -14.22 -3.77
N TYR A 97 -20.90 -14.39 -2.91
CA TYR A 97 -21.86 -15.50 -2.95
C TYR A 97 -23.21 -15.13 -3.54
N GLY A 98 -23.89 -16.14 -4.08
CA GLY A 98 -25.32 -16.08 -4.44
C GLY A 98 -26.26 -16.26 -3.23
N LEU A 99 -27.53 -16.56 -3.49
CA LEU A 99 -28.55 -16.73 -2.44
C LEU A 99 -28.17 -17.81 -1.41
N SER A 100 -28.26 -17.45 -0.11
CA SER A 100 -28.04 -18.38 1.00
C SER A 100 -29.11 -19.47 1.00
N THR A 101 -28.72 -20.70 0.67
CA THR A 101 -29.60 -21.87 0.64
C THR A 101 -28.97 -23.01 1.42
N LYS A 102 -29.77 -23.98 1.88
CA LYS A 102 -29.28 -25.12 2.69
C LYS A 102 -28.11 -25.82 2.00
N GLY A 103 -27.04 -26.12 2.75
CA GLY A 103 -25.81 -26.73 2.21
C GLY A 103 -24.85 -25.75 1.52
N PHE A 104 -25.06 -24.44 1.67
CA PHE A 104 -24.24 -23.40 1.05
C PHE A 104 -22.73 -23.58 1.28
N LYS A 105 -22.27 -23.77 2.53
CA LYS A 105 -20.84 -23.96 2.80
C LYS A 105 -20.22 -25.18 2.12
N MET A 106 -20.98 -26.25 1.90
CA MET A 106 -20.45 -27.44 1.21
C MET A 106 -20.34 -27.24 -0.30
N ARG A 107 -21.06 -26.27 -0.88
CA ARG A 107 -20.95 -25.91 -2.30
C ARG A 107 -19.91 -24.82 -2.57
N ASP A 108 -19.50 -24.14 -1.51
CA ASP A 108 -18.54 -23.03 -1.54
C ASP A 108 -17.09 -23.49 -1.40
N MET A 109 -16.89 -24.71 -0.88
CA MET A 109 -15.60 -25.41 -0.84
C MET A 109 -15.35 -26.14 -2.17
#